data_AF-A0A956C1U9-F1
#
_entry.id   AF-A0A956C1U9-F1
#
_cell.length_a   1.000
_cell.length_b   1.000
_cell.length_c   1.000
_cell.angle_alpha   90.00
_cell.angle_beta   90.00
_cell.angle_gamma   90.00
#
_symmetry.space_group_name_H-M   'P 1'
#
loop_
_entity.id
_entity.type
_entity.pdbx_description
1 polymer ?
#
loop_
_entity_poly.entity_id
_entity_poly.type
_entity_poly.pdbx_seq_one_letter_code
_entity_poly.pdbx_strand_id
1 'polypeptide(L)'
;MKRPRYVWALAPLVACALVTAFDGCTIVNGLRVPEDAGLDVATVDAGSDADASGCVGARPPPPPPPGPPSGSGLFVSVLRDFNFGLRTDGLNPSLGFNLDGVCTCPAPGSCVAKTVTCDDDQGRDYSAWRLITRAKDATYDLEKTLNDQVTTGGPSILVFVQDYNGMADDPEVTVAALASPGLFDAAGTTKLTPTFTASDAWSVSDTQVVVYQGTTLPKPSSLVRGYVKDRTLVAETPLTLRFNTNVRMVLSQALIVAKITEVDGGGFALGEGTVAGRWPTRDAIESLGSIAIAGTPICDTPALLDEVRATICGAADLSADPAAAGDRPCDAVSAAMTMRGVPASLGPPRTVVDTVTCSDAGLECP
;
A
#
# COMPACT_ATOMS: atom_id res chain seq x y z
N MET A 1 45.42 51.86 50.38
CA MET A 1 44.33 52.38 49.54
C MET A 1 43.20 51.37 49.49
N LYS A 2 41.95 51.85 49.55
CA LYS A 2 40.71 51.12 49.87
C LYS A 2 40.35 50.08 48.80
N ARG A 3 39.97 48.87 49.24
CA ARG A 3 39.25 47.85 48.43
C ARG A 3 37.77 48.24 48.30
N PRO A 4 37.11 47.98 47.15
CA PRO A 4 35.67 47.81 47.10
C PRO A 4 35.28 46.33 47.10
N ARG A 5 34.17 46.07 47.79
CA ARG A 5 33.40 44.82 47.94
C ARG A 5 32.45 44.68 46.75
N TYR A 6 32.17 43.47 46.26
CA TYR A 6 30.84 43.01 45.81
C TYR A 6 30.83 41.46 45.85
N VAL A 7 30.17 40.86 46.84
CA VAL A 7 28.79 40.30 46.86
C VAL A 7 28.77 38.82 46.47
N TRP A 8 28.55 37.99 47.49
CA TRP A 8 28.26 36.57 47.42
C TRP A 8 26.78 36.36 47.10
N ALA A 9 26.48 35.55 46.10
CA ALA A 9 25.16 34.94 45.92
C ALA A 9 25.35 33.42 45.92
N LEU A 10 25.04 32.82 47.08
CA LEU A 10 24.79 31.39 47.25
C LEU A 10 23.39 31.09 46.68
N ALA A 11 23.30 30.11 45.78
CA ALA A 11 22.04 29.46 45.43
C ALA A 11 22.23 27.93 45.46
N PRO A 12 21.19 27.18 45.89
CA PRO A 12 21.37 25.90 46.58
C PRO A 12 21.41 24.68 45.66
N LEU A 13 22.12 23.65 46.14
CA LEU A 13 21.94 22.24 45.81
C LEU A 13 20.46 21.84 45.94
N VAL A 14 19.85 21.45 44.82
CA VAL A 14 18.60 20.68 44.82
C VAL A 14 18.92 19.33 44.20
N ALA A 15 19.17 18.36 45.07
CA ALA A 15 19.03 16.95 44.76
C ALA A 15 17.53 16.63 44.75
N CYS A 16 16.97 16.33 43.58
CA CYS A 16 15.62 15.80 43.47
C CYS A 16 15.72 14.36 42.96
N ALA A 17 15.52 13.43 43.89
CA ALA A 17 15.19 12.06 43.56
C ALA A 17 13.79 12.04 42.94
N LEU A 18 13.68 11.63 41.68
CA LEU A 18 12.42 11.28 41.03
C LEU A 18 12.51 9.83 40.57
N VAL A 19 12.21 8.94 41.52
CA VAL A 19 11.64 7.63 41.23
C VAL A 19 10.15 7.88 41.11
N THR A 20 9.64 7.93 39.89
CA THR A 20 8.20 7.77 39.62
C THR A 20 8.06 6.59 38.67
N ALA A 21 7.38 5.58 39.18
CA ALA A 21 6.94 4.40 38.47
C ALA A 21 6.23 4.81 37.18
N PHE A 22 6.61 4.20 36.07
CA PHE A 22 5.76 4.14 34.90
C PHE A 22 4.62 3.19 35.23
N ASP A 23 3.41 3.76 35.35
CA ASP A 23 2.16 3.01 35.30
C ASP A 23 2.10 2.27 33.96
N GLY A 24 2.30 0.95 34.03
CA GLY A 24 1.86 0.03 33.01
C GLY A 24 0.34 -0.19 33.11
N CYS A 25 -0.26 -0.49 31.96
CA CYS A 25 -1.61 -1.02 31.78
C CYS A 25 -2.81 -0.08 31.97
N THR A 26 -3.24 0.56 30.86
CA THR A 26 -4.67 0.70 30.48
C THR A 26 -4.83 0.93 28.95
N ILE A 27 -4.50 -0.06 28.11
CA ILE A 27 -5.05 -0.14 26.73
C ILE A 27 -5.74 -1.50 26.50
N VAL A 28 -6.42 -2.01 27.54
CA VAL A 28 -7.27 -3.19 27.40
C VAL A 28 -8.56 -2.91 28.15
N ASN A 29 -9.49 -2.22 27.48
CA ASN A 29 -10.94 -2.40 27.56
C ASN A 29 -11.67 -1.18 27.00
N GLY A 30 -12.27 -1.34 25.82
CA GLY A 30 -13.41 -0.50 25.43
C GLY A 30 -13.35 0.01 24.00
N LEU A 31 -13.68 -0.84 23.03
CA LEU A 31 -14.26 -0.36 21.78
C LEU A 31 -15.33 -1.37 21.33
N ARG A 32 -16.59 -1.05 21.59
CA ARG A 32 -17.73 -1.71 20.92
C ARG A 32 -17.88 -1.03 19.58
N VAL A 33 -17.77 -1.80 18.50
CA VAL A 33 -18.15 -1.36 17.15
C VAL A 33 -19.68 -1.23 17.14
N PRO A 34 -20.26 -0.09 16.75
CA PRO A 34 -21.68 -0.04 16.45
C PRO A 34 -21.93 -0.90 15.21
N GLU A 35 -22.70 -1.96 15.35
CA GLU A 35 -23.38 -2.59 14.21
C GLU A 35 -24.45 -1.60 13.71
N ASP A 36 -24.56 -1.49 12.39
CA ASP A 36 -25.58 -0.77 11.62
C ASP A 36 -25.35 0.72 11.33
N ALA A 37 -24.73 1.00 10.18
CA ALA A 37 -24.89 2.26 9.46
C ALA A 37 -25.06 1.99 7.96
N GLY A 38 -26.27 1.57 7.57
CA GLY A 38 -26.68 1.55 6.17
C GLY A 38 -26.90 2.97 5.66
N LEU A 39 -26.27 3.32 4.53
CA LEU A 39 -26.46 4.59 3.85
C LEU A 39 -26.71 4.35 2.35
N ASP A 40 -27.80 4.90 1.86
CA ASP A 40 -28.20 4.93 0.45
C ASP A 40 -27.27 5.85 -0.36
N VAL A 41 -26.59 5.29 -1.37
CA VAL A 41 -25.80 6.06 -2.34
C VAL A 41 -26.42 5.91 -3.73
N ALA A 42 -26.51 7.03 -4.45
CA ALA A 42 -27.16 7.13 -5.75
C ALA A 42 -26.36 6.42 -6.87
N THR A 43 -27.03 5.54 -7.61
CA THR A 43 -26.50 4.73 -8.70
C THR A 43 -26.15 5.56 -9.94
N VAL A 44 -24.94 5.38 -10.47
CA VAL A 44 -24.54 5.77 -11.83
C VAL A 44 -24.50 4.50 -12.68
N ASP A 45 -25.26 4.49 -13.76
CA ASP A 45 -25.56 3.32 -14.59
C ASP A 45 -24.46 3.08 -15.64
N ALA A 46 -23.78 1.94 -15.57
CA ALA A 46 -22.96 1.38 -16.65
C ALA A 46 -23.13 -0.15 -16.63
N GLY A 47 -23.94 -0.65 -17.56
CA GLY A 47 -24.46 -2.02 -17.53
C GLY A 47 -23.42 -3.12 -17.68
N SER A 48 -23.53 -4.13 -16.81
CA SER A 48 -23.32 -5.55 -17.12
C SER A 48 -23.89 -6.41 -15.99
N ASP A 49 -24.55 -7.50 -16.36
CA ASP A 49 -25.03 -8.66 -15.58
C ASP A 49 -25.03 -8.51 -14.06
N ALA A 50 -26.07 -7.85 -13.55
CA ALA A 50 -26.36 -7.83 -12.12
C ALA A 50 -26.57 -9.27 -11.63
N ASP A 51 -25.83 -9.66 -10.59
CA ASP A 51 -26.11 -10.88 -9.86
C ASP A 51 -27.51 -10.78 -9.22
N ALA A 52 -28.11 -11.90 -8.80
CA ALA A 52 -29.46 -11.92 -8.23
C ALA A 52 -29.62 -11.01 -6.98
N SER A 53 -28.51 -10.53 -6.41
CA SER A 53 -28.42 -9.56 -5.32
C SER A 53 -28.56 -8.09 -5.75
N GLY A 54 -28.50 -7.76 -7.04
CA GLY A 54 -28.54 -6.39 -7.55
C GLY A 54 -27.22 -5.60 -7.38
N CYS A 55 -26.17 -6.22 -6.86
CA CYS A 55 -24.85 -5.64 -6.75
C CYS A 55 -24.11 -5.68 -8.09
N VAL A 56 -23.62 -4.52 -8.56
CA VAL A 56 -22.76 -4.41 -9.74
C VAL A 56 -21.33 -4.29 -9.25
N GLY A 57 -20.61 -5.41 -9.20
CA GLY A 57 -19.22 -5.44 -8.74
C GLY A 57 -18.34 -4.42 -9.46
N ALA A 58 -17.62 -3.60 -8.71
CA ALA A 58 -16.71 -2.59 -9.21
C ALA A 58 -15.55 -3.27 -9.95
N ARG A 59 -15.48 -3.06 -11.27
CA ARG A 59 -14.51 -3.72 -12.15
C ARG A 59 -13.66 -2.68 -12.88
N PRO A 60 -12.42 -3.01 -13.26
CA PRO A 60 -11.68 -2.18 -14.20
C PRO A 60 -12.44 -2.09 -15.55
N PRO A 61 -12.20 -1.05 -16.36
CA PRO A 61 -12.72 -1.01 -17.72
C PRO A 61 -12.28 -2.27 -18.49
N PRO A 62 -13.14 -2.90 -19.31
CA PRO A 62 -12.74 -4.09 -20.05
C PRO A 62 -11.61 -3.78 -21.05
N PRO A 63 -10.77 -4.77 -21.42
CA PRO A 63 -9.75 -4.58 -22.43
C PRO A 63 -10.36 -4.15 -23.76
N PRO A 64 -9.68 -3.28 -24.53
CA PRO A 64 -10.17 -2.92 -25.86
C PRO A 64 -10.12 -4.14 -26.79
N PRO A 65 -10.88 -4.12 -27.91
CA PRO A 65 -10.76 -5.14 -28.94
C PRO A 65 -9.31 -5.27 -29.44
N PRO A 66 -8.92 -6.45 -29.96
CA PRO A 66 -7.63 -6.60 -30.62
C PRO A 66 -7.42 -5.49 -31.68
N GLY A 67 -6.29 -4.81 -31.59
CA GLY A 67 -5.98 -3.62 -32.35
C GLY A 67 -4.62 -3.72 -33.05
N PRO A 68 -4.17 -2.63 -33.69
CA PRO A 68 -2.80 -2.57 -34.19
C PRO A 68 -1.79 -2.91 -33.08
N PRO A 69 -0.64 -3.48 -33.44
CA PRO A 69 0.33 -3.97 -32.48
C PRO A 69 0.79 -2.88 -31.51
N SER A 70 1.30 -3.34 -30.37
CA SER A 70 1.93 -2.53 -29.34
C SER A 70 3.02 -1.62 -29.93
N GLY A 71 3.14 -0.42 -29.36
CA GLY A 71 4.08 0.61 -29.82
C GLY A 71 5.51 0.38 -29.37
N SER A 72 6.34 1.41 -29.50
CA SER A 72 7.69 1.47 -28.90
C SER A 72 7.77 2.48 -27.74
N GLY A 73 6.61 2.99 -27.30
CA GLY A 73 6.53 3.96 -26.22
C GLY A 73 6.95 3.33 -24.89
N LEU A 74 7.82 4.05 -24.16
CA LEU A 74 8.27 3.69 -22.84
C LEU A 74 8.14 4.91 -21.94
N PHE A 75 7.57 4.72 -20.75
CA PHE A 75 7.56 5.73 -19.72
C PHE A 75 7.57 5.09 -18.33
N VAL A 76 8.01 5.88 -17.35
CA VAL A 76 8.11 5.47 -15.96
C VAL A 76 7.45 6.51 -15.09
N SER A 77 6.66 6.07 -14.13
CA SER A 77 6.04 6.94 -13.15
C SER A 77 6.36 6.46 -11.74
N VAL A 78 6.75 7.38 -10.86
CA VAL A 78 6.83 7.10 -9.43
C VAL A 78 5.48 7.44 -8.80
N LEU A 79 5.01 6.60 -7.88
CA LEU A 79 3.82 6.90 -7.10
C LEU A 79 4.16 7.95 -6.05
N ARG A 80 3.46 9.07 -6.05
CA ARG A 80 3.75 10.23 -5.21
C ARG A 80 2.84 10.29 -4.00
N ASP A 81 1.55 10.27 -4.25
CA ASP A 81 0.52 10.45 -3.23
C ASP A 81 -0.20 9.11 -3.04
N PHE A 82 -0.38 8.69 -1.80
CA PHE A 82 -1.10 7.48 -1.40
C PHE A 82 -2.26 7.89 -0.50
N ASN A 83 -3.43 7.29 -0.72
CA ASN A 83 -4.60 7.51 0.12
C ASN A 83 -5.32 6.19 0.39
N PHE A 84 -5.35 5.80 1.66
CA PHE A 84 -5.98 4.58 2.17
C PHE A 84 -7.34 4.89 2.79
N GLY A 85 -7.96 5.99 2.38
CA GLY A 85 -9.32 6.30 2.76
C GLY A 85 -9.55 6.61 4.23
N LEU A 86 -8.50 7.01 4.96
CA LEU A 86 -8.55 7.21 6.42
C LEU A 86 -9.19 8.54 6.83
N ARG A 87 -10.15 9.05 6.04
CA ARG A 87 -10.78 10.34 6.29
C ARG A 87 -11.57 10.29 7.60
N THR A 88 -11.44 11.36 8.39
CA THR A 88 -12.11 11.50 9.69
C THR A 88 -13.58 11.90 9.59
N ASP A 89 -14.10 12.07 8.37
CA ASP A 89 -15.50 12.42 8.11
C ASP A 89 -16.44 11.20 8.13
N GLY A 90 -15.90 9.99 8.37
CA GLY A 90 -16.69 8.75 8.52
C GLY A 90 -17.28 8.23 7.21
N LEU A 91 -16.97 8.87 6.08
CA LEU A 91 -17.30 8.37 4.76
C LEU A 91 -16.16 7.43 4.33
N ASN A 92 -16.44 6.12 4.31
CA ASN A 92 -15.55 5.17 3.68
C ASN A 92 -15.43 5.58 2.21
N PRO A 93 -14.25 5.99 1.71
CA PRO A 93 -14.14 6.26 0.30
C PRO A 93 -14.33 4.93 -0.41
N SER A 94 -15.18 4.95 -1.42
CA SER A 94 -15.34 3.90 -2.43
C SER A 94 -13.97 3.57 -3.06
N LEU A 95 -13.18 2.74 -2.40
CA LEU A 95 -11.82 2.36 -2.79
C LEU A 95 -11.78 0.91 -3.21
N GLY A 96 -11.02 0.65 -4.26
CA GLY A 96 -10.73 -0.70 -4.73
C GLY A 96 -11.73 -1.21 -5.74
N PHE A 97 -11.80 -2.54 -5.83
CA PHE A 97 -12.54 -3.29 -6.82
C PHE A 97 -13.16 -4.51 -6.14
N ASN A 98 -14.08 -5.15 -6.85
CA ASN A 98 -14.49 -6.51 -6.53
C ASN A 98 -13.39 -7.47 -7.04
N LEU A 99 -12.55 -7.94 -6.13
CA LEU A 99 -11.36 -8.74 -6.40
C LEU A 99 -11.67 -10.23 -6.58
N ASP A 100 -12.78 -10.75 -6.06
CA ASP A 100 -13.18 -12.17 -6.15
C ASP A 100 -14.39 -12.44 -7.06
N GLY A 101 -15.00 -11.38 -7.59
CA GLY A 101 -16.19 -11.43 -8.43
C GLY A 101 -17.50 -11.68 -7.67
N VAL A 102 -17.50 -11.70 -6.34
CA VAL A 102 -18.64 -12.00 -5.47
C VAL A 102 -19.03 -10.75 -4.70
N CYS A 103 -20.33 -10.50 -4.52
CA CYS A 103 -20.78 -9.44 -3.63
C CYS A 103 -21.16 -10.01 -2.26
N THR A 104 -20.26 -9.91 -1.29
CA THR A 104 -20.46 -10.37 0.08
C THR A 104 -21.52 -9.53 0.77
N CYS A 105 -22.55 -10.20 1.29
CA CYS A 105 -23.79 -9.61 1.80
C CYS A 105 -24.67 -9.03 0.66
N PRO A 106 -25.75 -9.72 0.22
CA PRO A 106 -26.40 -10.85 0.88
C PRO A 106 -25.85 -12.23 0.50
N ALA A 107 -25.01 -12.33 -0.52
CA ALA A 107 -24.40 -13.61 -0.88
C ALA A 107 -23.32 -14.01 0.15
N PRO A 108 -23.04 -15.32 0.32
CA PRO A 108 -21.84 -15.76 1.00
C PRO A 108 -20.59 -15.22 0.28
N GLY A 109 -19.52 -14.90 1.02
CA GLY A 109 -18.24 -14.53 0.42
C GLY A 109 -17.57 -15.69 -0.31
N SER A 110 -16.48 -15.41 -1.04
CA SER A 110 -15.74 -16.43 -1.81
C SER A 110 -14.95 -17.44 -0.96
N CYS A 111 -14.83 -17.21 0.35
CA CYS A 111 -14.17 -18.08 1.31
C CYS A 111 -14.85 -18.04 2.69
N VAL A 112 -14.44 -18.94 3.59
CA VAL A 112 -14.97 -19.03 4.95
C VAL A 112 -14.26 -18.01 5.85
N ALA A 113 -14.84 -16.81 5.97
CA ALA A 113 -14.32 -15.76 6.84
C ALA A 113 -14.65 -16.02 8.32
N LYS A 114 -13.72 -15.67 9.22
CA LYS A 114 -13.98 -15.73 10.67
C LYS A 114 -14.98 -14.66 11.12
N THR A 115 -14.89 -13.48 10.51
CA THR A 115 -15.85 -12.39 10.66
C THR A 115 -16.27 -11.98 9.26
N VAL A 116 -17.57 -12.00 8.98
CA VAL A 116 -18.08 -11.54 7.68
C VAL A 116 -17.83 -10.04 7.58
N THR A 117 -17.12 -9.63 6.53
CA THR A 117 -17.01 -8.23 6.11
C THR A 117 -17.91 -8.08 4.90
N CYS A 118 -18.90 -7.19 4.98
CA CYS A 118 -19.77 -6.92 3.84
C CYS A 118 -19.09 -5.95 2.88
N ASP A 119 -19.38 -6.13 1.60
CA ASP A 119 -18.94 -5.21 0.57
C ASP A 119 -19.78 -3.94 0.59
N ASP A 120 -19.32 -2.91 -0.11
CA ASP A 120 -20.17 -1.77 -0.43
C ASP A 120 -21.23 -2.11 -1.49
N ASP A 121 -22.04 -1.12 -1.83
CA ASP A 121 -23.07 -1.18 -2.86
C ASP A 121 -22.55 -1.50 -4.27
N GLN A 122 -21.24 -1.38 -4.50
CA GLN A 122 -20.56 -1.79 -5.73
C GLN A 122 -19.71 -3.04 -5.51
N GLY A 123 -19.92 -3.82 -4.44
CA GLY A 123 -19.21 -5.08 -4.24
C GLY A 123 -17.70 -4.91 -4.07
N ARG A 124 -17.21 -3.77 -3.55
CA ARG A 124 -15.76 -3.57 -3.36
C ARG A 124 -15.25 -4.27 -2.11
N ASP A 125 -14.16 -5.00 -2.29
CA ASP A 125 -13.41 -5.62 -1.20
C ASP A 125 -12.42 -4.61 -0.60
N TYR A 126 -12.61 -4.24 0.67
CA TYR A 126 -11.67 -3.35 1.35
C TYR A 126 -11.48 -3.59 2.87
N SER A 127 -11.48 -4.82 3.35
CA SER A 127 -11.36 -5.13 4.79
C SER A 127 -10.13 -4.53 5.50
N ALA A 128 -9.03 -4.25 4.78
CA ALA A 128 -7.83 -3.62 5.32
C ALA A 128 -8.08 -2.26 5.98
N TRP A 129 -9.13 -1.51 5.60
CA TRP A 129 -9.46 -0.23 6.24
C TRP A 129 -9.63 -0.38 7.76
N ARG A 130 -10.14 -1.53 8.22
CA ARG A 130 -10.32 -1.82 9.66
C ARG A 130 -8.98 -1.90 10.39
N LEU A 131 -7.96 -2.44 9.72
CA LEU A 131 -6.59 -2.54 10.24
C LEU A 131 -5.94 -1.15 10.29
N ILE A 132 -6.05 -0.41 9.19
CA ILE A 132 -5.38 0.88 9.03
C ILE A 132 -6.00 1.93 9.97
N THR A 133 -7.32 1.95 10.13
CA THR A 133 -8.00 2.83 11.12
C THR A 133 -7.54 2.54 12.54
N ARG A 134 -7.43 1.26 12.93
CA ARG A 134 -6.88 0.89 14.26
C ARG A 134 -5.45 1.35 14.46
N ALA A 135 -4.61 1.23 13.42
CA ALA A 135 -3.22 1.71 13.49
C ALA A 135 -3.16 3.25 13.66
N LYS A 136 -4.04 3.98 12.98
CA LYS A 136 -4.17 5.43 13.12
C LYS A 136 -4.59 5.83 14.53
N ASP A 137 -5.56 5.13 15.11
CA ASP A 137 -6.01 5.36 16.50
C ASP A 137 -4.89 5.06 17.51
N ALA A 138 -4.00 4.11 17.20
CA ALA A 138 -2.79 3.83 17.94
C ALA A 138 -1.64 4.84 17.70
N THR A 139 -1.96 6.03 17.17
CA THR A 139 -1.06 7.18 16.89
C THR A 139 -0.08 7.02 15.73
N TYR A 140 -0.22 5.96 14.91
CA TYR A 140 0.63 5.76 13.74
C TYR A 140 -0.14 6.05 12.44
N ASP A 141 0.07 7.24 11.87
CA ASP A 141 -0.54 7.64 10.60
C ASP A 141 0.27 7.08 9.41
N LEU A 142 -0.13 5.89 8.94
CA LEU A 142 0.48 5.17 7.82
C LEU A 142 0.51 6.02 6.53
N GLU A 143 -0.61 6.66 6.22
CA GLU A 143 -0.80 7.45 5.01
C GLU A 143 0.12 8.68 5.02
N LYS A 144 0.08 9.45 6.11
CA LYS A 144 0.97 10.60 6.28
C LYS A 144 2.44 10.18 6.23
N THR A 145 2.79 9.08 6.89
CA THR A 145 4.18 8.58 6.91
C THR A 145 4.69 8.24 5.52
N LEU A 146 3.89 7.54 4.70
CA LEU A 146 4.25 7.25 3.30
C LEU A 146 4.43 8.52 2.49
N ASN A 147 3.45 9.42 2.54
CA ASN A 147 3.47 10.66 1.76
C ASN A 147 4.65 11.57 2.16
N ASP A 148 4.95 11.70 3.46
CA ASP A 148 6.12 12.44 3.96
C ASP A 148 7.44 11.79 3.50
N GLN A 149 7.50 10.45 3.46
CA GLN A 149 8.68 9.76 2.98
C GLN A 149 8.92 10.04 1.50
N VAL A 150 7.90 9.89 0.65
CA VAL A 150 8.03 10.07 -0.80
C VAL A 150 8.38 11.50 -1.14
N THR A 151 7.75 12.49 -0.49
CA THR A 151 8.07 13.92 -0.68
C THR A 151 9.49 14.30 -0.27
N THR A 152 10.14 13.49 0.55
CA THR A 152 11.56 13.64 0.93
C THR A 152 12.48 12.66 0.19
N GLY A 153 12.00 11.98 -0.86
CA GLY A 153 12.77 11.03 -1.72
C GLY A 153 12.88 9.62 -1.17
N GLY A 154 11.95 9.22 -0.30
CA GLY A 154 11.94 7.96 0.44
C GLY A 154 11.46 6.79 -0.40
N PRO A 155 11.24 5.62 0.23
CA PRO A 155 10.70 4.48 -0.49
C PRO A 155 9.40 4.82 -1.22
N SER A 156 9.24 4.28 -2.41
CA SER A 156 8.01 4.38 -3.21
C SER A 156 7.92 3.21 -4.20
N ILE A 157 7.00 3.27 -5.15
CA ILE A 157 6.85 2.32 -6.26
C ILE A 157 7.07 3.08 -7.56
N LEU A 158 7.83 2.48 -8.47
CA LEU A 158 7.85 2.88 -9.88
C LEU A 158 6.96 1.95 -10.68
N VAL A 159 6.07 2.50 -11.49
CA VAL A 159 5.37 1.77 -12.53
C VAL A 159 6.09 2.04 -13.84
N PHE A 160 6.69 0.98 -14.39
CA PHE A 160 7.34 0.96 -15.69
C PHE A 160 6.32 0.46 -16.72
N VAL A 161 6.13 1.21 -17.80
CA VAL A 161 5.26 0.85 -18.92
C VAL A 161 6.09 0.89 -20.19
N GLN A 162 6.05 -0.19 -20.96
CA GLN A 162 6.67 -0.27 -22.28
C GLN A 162 5.67 -0.80 -23.31
N ASP A 163 6.08 -0.70 -24.56
CA ASP A 163 5.31 -1.11 -25.73
C ASP A 163 3.98 -0.34 -25.88
N TYR A 164 3.85 0.84 -25.27
CA TYR A 164 2.64 1.66 -25.41
C TYR A 164 2.61 2.33 -26.80
N ASN A 165 1.49 2.19 -27.51
CA ASN A 165 1.28 2.76 -28.84
C ASN A 165 0.92 4.26 -28.85
N GLY A 166 0.75 4.86 -27.66
CA GLY A 166 0.45 6.29 -27.49
C GLY A 166 -1.01 6.68 -27.71
N MET A 167 -1.89 5.72 -28.03
CA MET A 167 -3.31 5.93 -28.33
C MET A 167 -4.18 5.78 -27.08
N ALA A 168 -5.43 6.23 -27.16
CA ALA A 168 -6.39 6.09 -26.06
C ALA A 168 -6.67 4.62 -25.72
N ASP A 169 -6.70 3.75 -26.72
CA ASP A 169 -6.89 2.31 -26.57
C ASP A 169 -5.63 1.58 -27.05
N ASP A 170 -5.10 0.70 -26.22
CA ASP A 170 -3.99 -0.19 -26.54
C ASP A 170 -4.30 -1.59 -25.97
N PRO A 171 -4.51 -2.61 -26.82
CA PRO A 171 -4.88 -3.95 -26.35
C PRO A 171 -3.78 -4.64 -25.57
N GLU A 172 -2.52 -4.22 -25.71
CA GLU A 172 -1.41 -4.88 -25.03
C GLU A 172 -0.26 -3.91 -24.73
N VAL A 173 0.06 -3.79 -23.45
CA VAL A 173 1.28 -3.14 -22.97
C VAL A 173 2.00 -4.05 -22.00
N THR A 174 3.30 -3.85 -21.83
CA THR A 174 4.06 -4.57 -20.79
C THR A 174 4.30 -3.63 -19.62
N VAL A 175 4.00 -4.11 -18.40
CA VAL A 175 4.04 -3.32 -17.17
C VAL A 175 4.92 -4.01 -16.14
N ALA A 176 5.60 -3.23 -15.29
CA ALA A 176 6.19 -3.72 -14.05
C ALA A 176 5.94 -2.72 -12.92
N ALA A 177 5.61 -3.22 -11.73
CA ALA A 177 5.64 -2.43 -10.51
C ALA A 177 6.91 -2.76 -9.71
N LEU A 178 7.78 -1.76 -9.57
CA LEU A 178 9.13 -1.90 -9.01
C LEU A 178 9.20 -1.18 -7.67
N ALA A 179 9.63 -1.87 -6.63
CA ALA A 179 9.92 -1.25 -5.34
C ALA A 179 11.12 -0.30 -5.49
N SER A 180 10.92 0.95 -5.07
CA SER A 180 11.98 1.95 -4.99
C SER A 180 12.45 2.11 -3.56
N PRO A 181 13.74 1.94 -3.27
CA PRO A 181 14.32 2.32 -1.98
C PRO A 181 14.41 3.85 -1.77
N GLY A 182 14.18 4.63 -2.83
CA GLY A 182 14.15 6.08 -2.80
C GLY A 182 15.02 6.75 -3.86
N LEU A 183 15.11 8.08 -3.76
CA LEU A 183 15.88 8.94 -4.65
C LEU A 183 17.18 9.36 -3.96
N PHE A 184 18.30 9.09 -4.62
CA PHE A 184 19.64 9.33 -4.08
C PHE A 184 20.52 10.08 -5.08
N ASP A 185 21.59 10.70 -4.57
CA ASP A 185 22.67 11.23 -5.41
C ASP A 185 23.34 10.13 -6.25
N ALA A 186 24.18 10.52 -7.20
CA ALA A 186 24.89 9.57 -8.08
C ALA A 186 25.80 8.60 -7.33
N ALA A 187 26.26 8.96 -6.12
CA ALA A 187 27.04 8.08 -5.25
C ALA A 187 26.16 7.12 -4.43
N GLY A 188 24.84 7.32 -4.42
CA GLY A 188 23.89 6.62 -3.58
C GLY A 188 23.97 6.99 -2.09
N THR A 189 24.74 8.01 -1.71
CA THR A 189 25.04 8.28 -0.30
C THR A 189 24.01 9.18 0.35
N THR A 190 23.49 10.15 -0.40
CA THR A 190 22.59 11.18 0.14
C THR A 190 21.22 11.04 -0.49
N LYS A 191 20.19 11.06 0.35
CA LYS A 191 18.79 11.13 -0.09
C LYS A 191 18.53 12.51 -0.70
N LEU A 192 17.86 12.56 -1.85
CA LEU A 192 17.53 13.81 -2.53
C LEU A 192 16.04 14.14 -2.37
N THR A 193 15.72 15.43 -2.33
CA THR A 193 14.34 15.89 -2.45
C THR A 193 13.91 15.78 -3.92
N PRO A 194 12.83 15.06 -4.25
CA PRO A 194 12.36 14.92 -5.62
C PRO A 194 11.90 16.23 -6.23
N THR A 195 12.10 16.37 -7.54
CA THR A 195 11.46 17.41 -8.36
C THR A 195 10.14 16.92 -8.97
N PHE A 196 9.88 15.61 -8.91
CA PHE A 196 8.78 14.88 -9.52
C PHE A 196 8.72 15.07 -11.04
N THR A 197 9.89 14.96 -11.67
CA THR A 197 10.06 15.02 -13.11
C THR A 197 10.78 13.78 -13.62
N ALA A 198 10.77 13.57 -14.94
CA ALA A 198 11.51 12.47 -15.57
C ALA A 198 13.03 12.49 -15.25
N SER A 199 13.59 13.63 -14.81
CA SER A 199 14.99 13.73 -14.40
C SER A 199 15.30 13.07 -13.05
N ASP A 200 14.27 12.79 -12.22
CA ASP A 200 14.47 12.09 -10.97
C ASP A 200 14.70 10.60 -11.25
N ALA A 201 15.94 10.15 -11.09
CA ALA A 201 16.35 8.77 -11.29
C ALA A 201 16.23 7.98 -9.97
N TRP A 202 15.05 7.43 -9.71
CA TRP A 202 14.76 6.72 -8.47
C TRP A 202 15.43 5.36 -8.47
N SER A 203 16.11 5.03 -7.37
CA SER A 203 16.68 3.70 -7.23
C SER A 203 15.60 2.62 -7.24
N VAL A 204 15.98 1.40 -7.62
CA VAL A 204 15.07 0.26 -7.74
C VAL A 204 15.64 -0.97 -7.05
N SER A 205 14.79 -1.85 -6.55
CA SER A 205 15.23 -3.09 -5.93
C SER A 205 16.06 -3.95 -6.91
N ASP A 206 17.27 -4.34 -6.50
CA ASP A 206 18.17 -5.22 -7.28
C ASP A 206 17.58 -6.63 -7.53
N THR A 207 16.58 -7.02 -6.73
CA THR A 207 15.83 -8.25 -6.93
C THR A 207 14.91 -8.18 -8.16
N GLN A 208 14.50 -7.00 -8.62
CA GLN A 208 13.51 -6.81 -9.69
C GLN A 208 14.12 -6.29 -11.00
N VAL A 209 15.38 -5.86 -11.02
CA VAL A 209 16.02 -5.28 -12.20
C VAL A 209 17.37 -5.90 -12.53
N VAL A 210 17.82 -5.70 -13.75
CA VAL A 210 19.17 -6.00 -14.23
C VAL A 210 19.78 -4.78 -14.89
N VAL A 211 21.10 -4.66 -14.84
CA VAL A 211 21.83 -3.61 -15.56
C VAL A 211 22.42 -4.23 -16.83
N TYR A 212 21.97 -3.76 -17.99
CA TYR A 212 22.48 -4.18 -19.28
C TYR A 212 23.07 -2.98 -20.02
N GLN A 213 24.37 -3.04 -20.34
CA GLN A 213 25.09 -1.95 -21.02
C GLN A 213 24.95 -0.57 -20.35
N GLY A 214 24.85 -0.54 -19.01
CA GLY A 214 24.69 0.69 -18.24
C GLY A 214 23.24 1.19 -18.12
N THR A 215 22.27 0.48 -18.70
CA THR A 215 20.84 0.77 -18.57
C THR A 215 20.19 -0.20 -17.58
N THR A 216 19.45 0.35 -16.62
CA THR A 216 18.63 -0.44 -15.69
C THR A 216 17.33 -0.84 -16.38
N LEU A 217 17.02 -2.13 -16.40
CA LEU A 217 15.80 -2.69 -16.99
C LEU A 217 15.12 -3.66 -16.02
N PRO A 218 13.77 -3.74 -16.00
CA PRO A 218 13.07 -4.78 -15.26
C PRO A 218 13.51 -6.19 -15.69
N LYS A 219 13.56 -7.11 -14.73
CA LYS A 219 13.73 -8.54 -15.04
C LYS A 219 12.49 -9.07 -15.76
N PRO A 220 12.63 -10.07 -16.65
CA PRO A 220 11.47 -10.72 -17.28
C PRO A 220 10.42 -11.23 -16.27
N SER A 221 10.85 -11.69 -15.09
CA SER A 221 9.96 -12.15 -14.02
C SER A 221 9.14 -11.06 -13.34
N SER A 222 9.47 -9.78 -13.59
CA SER A 222 8.75 -8.62 -13.06
C SER A 222 7.84 -7.97 -14.09
N LEU A 223 7.90 -8.43 -15.36
CA LEU A 223 7.07 -7.93 -16.45
C LEU A 223 5.77 -8.73 -16.53
N VAL A 224 4.66 -8.00 -16.56
CA VAL A 224 3.31 -8.54 -16.75
C VAL A 224 2.65 -7.89 -17.98
N ARG A 225 1.62 -8.54 -18.52
CA ARG A 225 0.79 -7.93 -19.55
C ARG A 225 -0.28 -7.05 -18.91
N GLY A 226 -0.52 -5.91 -19.53
CA GLY A 226 -1.64 -5.03 -19.25
C GLY A 226 -2.26 -4.52 -20.55
N TYR A 227 -3.19 -3.59 -20.43
CA TYR A 227 -3.80 -2.89 -21.56
C TYR A 227 -4.13 -1.44 -21.19
N VAL A 228 -4.46 -0.65 -22.20
CA VAL A 228 -4.96 0.71 -22.03
C VAL A 228 -6.35 0.81 -22.64
N LYS A 229 -7.32 1.29 -21.87
CA LYS A 229 -8.69 1.60 -22.33
C LYS A 229 -9.04 3.04 -21.99
N ASP A 230 -9.37 3.85 -22.99
CA ASP A 230 -9.73 5.26 -22.85
C ASP A 230 -8.73 6.03 -21.96
N ARG A 231 -7.43 5.90 -22.28
CA ARG A 231 -6.28 6.44 -21.53
C ARG A 231 -6.20 5.93 -20.08
N THR A 232 -6.71 4.73 -19.80
CA THR A 232 -6.61 4.10 -18.48
C THR A 232 -5.77 2.85 -18.60
N LEU A 233 -4.59 2.84 -17.97
CA LEU A 233 -3.79 1.64 -17.81
C LEU A 233 -4.49 0.67 -16.86
N VAL A 234 -4.54 -0.60 -17.23
CA VAL A 234 -4.94 -1.71 -16.37
C VAL A 234 -3.88 -2.81 -16.43
N ALA A 235 -3.37 -3.23 -15.28
CA ALA A 235 -2.43 -4.35 -15.17
C ALA A 235 -2.51 -5.03 -13.81
N GLU A 236 -2.28 -6.34 -13.78
CA GLU A 236 -2.19 -7.13 -12.55
C GLU A 236 -0.74 -7.58 -12.31
N THR A 237 -0.18 -7.19 -11.17
CA THR A 237 1.22 -7.50 -10.82
C THR A 237 1.36 -7.72 -9.33
N PRO A 238 2.28 -8.59 -8.86
CA PRO A 238 2.71 -8.55 -7.48
C PRO A 238 3.22 -7.14 -7.14
N LEU A 239 2.89 -6.66 -5.94
CA LEU A 239 3.30 -5.34 -5.48
C LEU A 239 3.76 -5.40 -4.02
N THR A 240 4.84 -4.69 -3.71
CA THR A 240 5.29 -4.50 -2.32
C THR A 240 5.43 -3.02 -2.03
N LEU A 241 4.56 -2.52 -1.17
CA LEU A 241 4.62 -1.20 -0.56
C LEU A 241 5.50 -1.25 0.67
N ARG A 242 6.41 -0.28 0.83
CA ARG A 242 7.25 -0.19 2.03
C ARG A 242 6.97 1.13 2.74
N PHE A 243 6.51 1.03 3.97
CA PHE A 243 6.25 2.19 4.84
C PHE A 243 7.49 2.60 5.60
N ASN A 244 8.41 1.66 5.85
CA ASN A 244 9.76 1.86 6.37
C ASN A 244 10.59 0.58 6.14
N THR A 245 11.70 0.41 6.86
CA THR A 245 12.58 -0.77 6.73
C THR A 245 12.02 -2.05 7.36
N ASN A 246 10.95 -1.94 8.16
CA ASN A 246 10.30 -3.06 8.86
C ASN A 246 8.90 -3.33 8.27
N VAL A 247 8.11 -2.29 8.08
CA VAL A 247 6.70 -2.40 7.68
C VAL A 247 6.56 -2.38 6.17
N ARG A 248 5.99 -3.46 5.63
CA ARG A 248 5.67 -3.63 4.21
C ARG A 248 4.25 -4.16 4.00
N MET A 249 3.59 -3.77 2.92
CA MET A 249 2.35 -4.39 2.48
C MET A 249 2.63 -5.12 1.18
N VAL A 250 2.44 -6.43 1.20
CA VAL A 250 2.64 -7.30 0.04
C VAL A 250 1.27 -7.60 -0.54
N LEU A 251 0.97 -7.05 -1.70
CA LEU A 251 -0.27 -7.32 -2.42
C LEU A 251 0.01 -8.37 -3.50
N SER A 252 -0.52 -9.56 -3.31
CA SER A 252 -0.58 -10.57 -4.36
C SER A 252 -1.61 -10.16 -5.40
N GLN A 253 -1.24 -10.28 -6.69
CA GLN A 253 -2.11 -9.93 -7.83
C GLN A 253 -2.69 -8.51 -7.68
N ALA A 254 -1.84 -7.52 -7.38
CA ALA A 254 -2.29 -6.14 -7.27
C ALA A 254 -2.77 -5.63 -8.64
N LEU A 255 -4.03 -5.25 -8.70
CA LEU A 255 -4.67 -4.61 -9.83
C LEU A 255 -4.35 -3.11 -9.78
N ILE A 256 -3.60 -2.63 -10.77
CA ILE A 256 -3.28 -1.22 -10.97
C ILE A 256 -4.20 -0.67 -12.07
N VAL A 257 -5.02 0.32 -11.73
CA VAL A 257 -5.88 1.03 -12.67
C VAL A 257 -5.60 2.52 -12.58
N ALA A 258 -4.96 3.11 -13.59
CA ALA A 258 -4.52 4.50 -13.52
C ALA A 258 -4.67 5.24 -14.84
N LYS A 259 -5.00 6.53 -14.79
CA LYS A 259 -5.05 7.38 -15.98
C LYS A 259 -3.64 7.61 -16.52
N ILE A 260 -3.49 7.55 -17.83
CA ILE A 260 -2.28 7.98 -18.54
C ILE A 260 -2.48 9.43 -18.96
N THR A 261 -1.57 10.29 -18.51
CA THR A 261 -1.58 11.72 -18.82
C THR A 261 -0.35 12.08 -19.63
N GLU A 262 -0.51 12.96 -20.62
CA GLU A 262 0.60 13.60 -21.31
C GLU A 262 1.31 14.56 -20.35
N VAL A 263 2.64 14.64 -20.47
CA VAL A 263 3.48 15.50 -19.61
C VAL A 263 4.07 16.65 -20.42
N ASP A 264 4.29 17.80 -19.76
CA ASP A 264 4.92 18.96 -20.38
C ASP A 264 6.32 18.60 -20.91
N GLY A 265 6.59 18.92 -22.17
CA GLY A 265 7.82 18.50 -22.87
C GLY A 265 7.68 17.18 -23.64
N GLY A 266 6.50 16.56 -23.62
CA GLY A 266 6.18 15.33 -24.36
C GLY A 266 6.43 14.07 -23.54
N GLY A 267 5.78 12.98 -23.96
CA GLY A 267 5.78 11.70 -23.23
C GLY A 267 4.55 11.53 -22.36
N PHE A 268 4.60 10.52 -21.49
CA PHE A 268 3.46 10.09 -20.67
C PHE A 268 3.88 9.85 -19.23
N ALA A 269 2.91 9.94 -18.33
CA ALA A 269 3.00 9.47 -16.96
C ALA A 269 1.65 8.90 -16.52
N LEU A 270 1.67 8.11 -15.45
CA LEU A 270 0.45 7.79 -14.72
C LEU A 270 0.04 9.01 -13.90
N GLY A 271 -1.24 9.36 -13.96
CA GLY A 271 -1.87 10.36 -13.11
C GLY A 271 -2.57 9.68 -11.93
N GLU A 272 -3.81 10.07 -11.69
CA GLU A 272 -4.65 9.47 -10.65
C GLU A 272 -5.04 8.03 -11.00
N GLY A 273 -5.08 7.17 -9.97
CA GLY A 273 -5.45 5.78 -10.12
C GLY A 273 -5.78 5.10 -8.79
N THR A 274 -6.11 3.82 -8.90
CA THR A 274 -6.41 2.92 -7.79
C THR A 274 -5.51 1.71 -7.88
N VAL A 275 -4.99 1.28 -6.75
CA VAL A 275 -4.33 -0.02 -6.59
C VAL A 275 -5.14 -0.82 -5.60
N ALA A 276 -5.50 -2.05 -5.95
CA ALA A 276 -6.18 -2.97 -5.07
C ALA A 276 -5.55 -4.36 -5.17
N GLY A 277 -5.58 -5.14 -4.10
CA GLY A 277 -5.05 -6.50 -4.13
C GLY A 277 -5.31 -7.25 -2.83
N ARG A 278 -4.80 -8.48 -2.80
CA ARG A 278 -4.93 -9.38 -1.66
C ARG A 278 -3.66 -9.30 -0.83
N TRP A 279 -3.75 -8.96 0.46
CA TRP A 279 -2.63 -8.98 1.39
C TRP A 279 -2.67 -10.28 2.18
N PRO A 280 -1.83 -11.29 1.88
CA PRO A 280 -1.87 -12.56 2.58
C PRO A 280 -1.70 -12.35 4.09
N THR A 281 -2.52 -13.02 4.88
CA THR A 281 -2.56 -12.86 6.35
C THR A 281 -1.20 -13.12 6.98
N ARG A 282 -0.46 -14.12 6.50
CA ARG A 282 0.91 -14.38 6.94
C ARG A 282 1.84 -13.19 6.71
N ASP A 283 1.84 -12.63 5.51
CA ASP A 283 2.67 -11.45 5.17
C ASP A 283 2.25 -10.22 5.98
N ALA A 284 0.94 -10.07 6.25
CA ALA A 284 0.42 -8.99 7.08
C ALA A 284 0.87 -9.14 8.55
N ILE A 285 0.80 -10.35 9.11
CA ILE A 285 1.21 -10.63 10.49
C ILE A 285 2.72 -10.44 10.64
N GLU A 286 3.52 -10.92 9.68
CA GLU A 286 4.97 -10.73 9.68
C GLU A 286 5.32 -9.23 9.64
N SER A 287 4.69 -8.49 8.73
CA SER A 287 4.93 -7.07 8.55
C SER A 287 4.58 -6.25 9.79
N LEU A 288 3.37 -6.42 10.34
CA LEU A 288 2.99 -5.71 11.56
C LEU A 288 3.74 -6.22 12.79
N GLY A 289 4.07 -7.52 12.83
CA GLY A 289 4.90 -8.13 13.85
C GLY A 289 6.32 -7.54 13.93
N SER A 290 6.85 -7.05 12.81
CA SER A 290 8.17 -6.42 12.75
C SER A 290 8.23 -5.03 13.38
N ILE A 291 7.08 -4.42 13.68
CA ILE A 291 7.00 -3.10 14.33
C ILE A 291 7.59 -3.23 15.74
N ALA A 292 8.56 -2.37 16.06
CA ALA A 292 9.15 -2.33 17.38
C ALA A 292 8.40 -1.37 18.31
N ILE A 293 7.94 -1.87 19.46
CA ILE A 293 7.36 -1.08 20.54
C ILE A 293 8.39 -1.02 21.68
N ALA A 294 8.81 0.20 22.05
CA ALA A 294 9.88 0.43 23.02
C ALA A 294 11.19 -0.32 22.68
N GLY A 295 11.47 -0.51 21.38
CA GLY A 295 12.68 -1.18 20.88
C GLY A 295 12.56 -2.70 20.71
N THR A 296 11.43 -3.31 21.10
CA THR A 296 11.19 -4.74 20.96
C THR A 296 10.16 -4.99 19.85
N PRO A 297 10.47 -5.80 18.81
CA PRO A 297 9.49 -6.22 17.81
C PRO A 297 8.25 -6.86 18.44
N ILE A 298 7.07 -6.59 17.87
CA ILE A 298 5.81 -7.20 18.32
C ILE A 298 5.89 -8.73 18.28
N CYS A 299 6.55 -9.31 17.27
CA CYS A 299 6.68 -10.76 17.18
C CYS A 299 7.59 -11.40 18.23
N ASP A 300 8.39 -10.61 18.94
CA ASP A 300 9.14 -11.08 20.13
C ASP A 300 8.29 -10.97 21.42
N THR A 301 7.05 -10.46 21.32
CA THR A 301 6.12 -10.28 22.44
C THR A 301 4.85 -11.10 22.20
N PRO A 302 4.75 -12.35 22.69
CA PRO A 302 3.67 -13.27 22.34
C PRO A 302 2.24 -12.69 22.49
N ALA A 303 1.98 -11.96 23.58
CA ALA A 303 0.66 -11.36 23.81
C ALA A 303 0.28 -10.31 22.74
N LEU A 304 1.24 -9.49 22.29
CA LEU A 304 1.00 -8.50 21.24
C LEU A 304 0.91 -9.17 19.87
N LEU A 305 1.72 -10.19 19.61
CA LEU A 305 1.63 -10.98 18.38
C LEU A 305 0.27 -11.67 18.26
N ASP A 306 -0.26 -12.24 19.34
CA ASP A 306 -1.58 -12.87 19.36
C ASP A 306 -2.71 -11.84 19.09
N GLU A 307 -2.57 -10.61 19.57
CA GLU A 307 -3.52 -9.53 19.28
C GLU A 307 -3.47 -9.08 17.80
N VAL A 308 -2.26 -8.92 17.24
CA VAL A 308 -2.07 -8.63 15.81
C VAL A 308 -2.64 -9.75 14.94
N ARG A 309 -2.34 -11.00 15.28
CA ARG A 309 -2.87 -12.18 14.59
C ARG A 309 -4.39 -12.21 14.65
N ALA A 310 -4.99 -12.06 15.83
CA ALA A 310 -6.44 -12.06 15.99
C ALA A 310 -7.12 -10.95 15.17
N THR A 311 -6.48 -9.77 15.11
CA THR A 311 -6.97 -8.63 14.34
C THR A 311 -6.90 -8.88 12.84
N ILE A 312 -5.76 -9.35 12.32
CA ILE A 312 -5.58 -9.64 10.89
C ILE A 312 -6.48 -10.80 10.44
N CYS A 313 -6.49 -11.91 11.18
CA CYS A 313 -7.31 -13.06 10.83
C CYS A 313 -8.81 -12.79 10.94
N GLY A 314 -9.21 -11.83 11.79
CA GLY A 314 -10.58 -11.34 11.85
C GLY A 314 -10.95 -10.39 10.71
N ALA A 315 -9.96 -9.83 10.01
CA ALA A 315 -10.16 -8.99 8.83
C ALA A 315 -10.03 -9.77 7.52
N ALA A 316 -9.51 -11.00 7.54
CA ALA A 316 -9.39 -11.83 6.35
C ALA A 316 -10.77 -12.14 5.75
N ASP A 317 -10.95 -11.70 4.51
CA ASP A 317 -12.20 -11.73 3.75
C ASP A 317 -12.03 -12.40 2.38
N LEU A 318 -10.78 -12.62 1.95
CA LEU A 318 -10.44 -13.17 0.65
C LEU A 318 -9.52 -14.39 0.76
N SER A 319 -9.54 -15.24 -0.25
CA SER A 319 -8.49 -16.26 -0.47
C SER A 319 -7.25 -15.60 -1.08
N ALA A 320 -6.05 -15.89 -0.59
CA ALA A 320 -4.79 -15.42 -1.17
C ALA A 320 -4.59 -15.98 -2.59
N ASP A 321 -5.02 -17.22 -2.82
CA ASP A 321 -5.10 -17.85 -4.14
C ASP A 321 -6.57 -17.91 -4.61
N PRO A 322 -6.98 -17.10 -5.60
CA PRO A 322 -8.35 -17.13 -6.10
C PRO A 322 -8.77 -18.51 -6.64
N ALA A 323 -7.83 -19.31 -7.15
CA ALA A 323 -8.12 -20.64 -7.68
C ALA A 323 -8.43 -21.66 -6.55
N ALA A 324 -8.06 -21.34 -5.31
CA ALA A 324 -8.28 -22.15 -4.12
C ALA A 324 -9.52 -21.74 -3.32
N ALA A 325 -10.29 -20.75 -3.78
CA ALA A 325 -11.49 -20.24 -3.13
C ALA A 325 -12.59 -21.33 -2.97
N GLY A 326 -13.61 -21.04 -2.17
CA GLY A 326 -14.72 -21.95 -1.83
C GLY A 326 -14.80 -22.22 -0.33
N ASP A 327 -14.90 -23.49 0.07
CA ASP A 327 -15.09 -23.88 1.49
C ASP A 327 -13.82 -23.74 2.37
N ARG A 328 -12.75 -23.11 1.86
CA ARG A 328 -11.51 -22.91 2.62
C ARG A 328 -11.60 -21.64 3.46
N PRO A 329 -10.88 -21.57 4.61
CA PRO A 329 -10.74 -20.34 5.36
C PRO A 329 -10.16 -19.22 4.51
N CYS A 330 -10.66 -17.99 4.70
CA CYS A 330 -10.02 -16.81 4.12
C CYS A 330 -8.64 -16.60 4.73
N ASP A 331 -7.62 -16.41 3.88
CA ASP A 331 -6.22 -16.28 4.28
C ASP A 331 -5.55 -15.04 3.67
N ALA A 332 -6.34 -14.09 3.14
CA ALA A 332 -5.92 -12.76 2.74
C ALA A 332 -6.91 -11.67 3.18
N VAL A 333 -6.38 -10.47 3.36
CA VAL A 333 -7.11 -9.24 3.64
C VAL A 333 -7.15 -8.43 2.34
N SER A 334 -8.34 -8.05 1.88
CA SER A 334 -8.49 -7.13 0.75
C SER A 334 -7.98 -5.74 1.11
N ALA A 335 -7.13 -5.17 0.26
CA ALA A 335 -6.54 -3.87 0.48
C ALA A 335 -6.61 -3.02 -0.79
N ALA A 336 -6.95 -1.75 -0.61
CA ALA A 336 -6.99 -0.77 -1.68
C ALA A 336 -6.43 0.59 -1.23
N MET A 337 -5.96 1.35 -2.20
CA MET A 337 -5.53 2.73 -2.06
C MET A 337 -5.74 3.48 -3.37
N THR A 338 -6.04 4.77 -3.32
CA THR A 338 -5.78 5.63 -4.49
C THR A 338 -4.32 6.07 -4.50
N MET A 339 -3.83 6.32 -5.71
CA MET A 339 -2.50 6.82 -5.95
C MET A 339 -2.49 7.93 -6.99
N ARG A 340 -1.45 8.74 -6.94
CA ARG A 340 -1.09 9.65 -8.02
C ARG A 340 0.32 9.36 -8.49
N GLY A 341 0.47 9.00 -9.75
CA GLY A 341 1.77 8.92 -10.40
C GLY A 341 2.29 10.29 -10.84
N VAL A 342 3.60 10.38 -10.99
CA VAL A 342 4.30 11.51 -11.63
C VAL A 342 5.48 10.98 -12.44
N PRO A 343 5.90 11.66 -13.52
CA PRO A 343 7.00 11.17 -14.35
C PRO A 343 8.30 11.00 -13.55
N ALA A 344 9.05 9.95 -13.88
CA ALA A 344 10.31 9.56 -13.26
C ALA A 344 11.20 8.81 -14.26
N SER A 345 12.41 8.43 -13.84
CA SER A 345 13.26 7.48 -14.56
C SER A 345 13.78 6.37 -13.64
N LEU A 346 14.16 5.23 -14.23
CA LEU A 346 14.82 4.15 -13.48
C LEU A 346 16.25 4.55 -13.17
N GLY A 347 16.56 4.61 -11.88
CA GLY A 347 17.91 4.82 -11.35
C GLY A 347 18.69 3.51 -11.18
N PRO A 348 19.82 3.57 -10.44
CA PRO A 348 20.64 2.39 -10.19
C PRO A 348 19.94 1.37 -9.27
N PRO A 349 20.24 0.07 -9.43
CA PRO A 349 19.75 -0.95 -8.52
C PRO A 349 20.32 -0.76 -7.10
N ARG A 350 19.50 -1.08 -6.10
CA ARG A 350 19.86 -1.05 -4.69
C ARG A 350 19.31 -2.27 -3.97
N THR A 351 20.14 -2.85 -3.11
CA THR A 351 19.71 -3.92 -2.22
C THR A 351 18.76 -3.37 -1.18
N VAL A 352 17.61 -4.04 -1.05
CA VAL A 352 16.65 -3.78 0.01
C VAL A 352 16.88 -4.81 1.10
N VAL A 353 17.22 -4.34 2.30
CA VAL A 353 17.44 -5.20 3.46
C VAL A 353 16.31 -4.95 4.45
N ASP A 354 15.56 -6.01 4.76
CA ASP A 354 14.60 -5.99 5.86
C ASP A 354 15.39 -6.03 7.18
N THR A 355 15.15 -5.04 8.06
CA THR A 355 15.91 -4.90 9.31
C THR A 355 15.41 -5.84 10.41
N VAL A 356 14.15 -6.27 10.34
CA VAL A 356 13.55 -7.21 11.29
C VAL A 356 12.71 -8.21 10.50
N THR A 357 12.96 -9.50 10.73
CA THR A 357 12.13 -10.60 10.22
C THR A 357 11.63 -11.38 11.42
N CYS A 358 10.33 -11.63 11.47
CA CYS A 358 9.75 -12.46 12.50
C CYS A 358 10.07 -13.93 12.21
N SER A 359 10.30 -14.73 13.25
CA SER A 359 10.41 -16.18 13.06
C SER A 359 9.09 -16.74 12.50
N ASP A 360 9.16 -17.79 11.68
CA ASP A 360 7.97 -18.41 11.08
C ASP A 360 6.93 -18.91 12.09
N ALA A 361 7.33 -19.15 13.34
CA ALA A 361 6.43 -19.62 14.39
C ALA A 361 5.35 -18.56 14.72
N GLY A 362 4.08 -18.92 14.52
CA GLY A 362 2.94 -18.09 14.92
C GLY A 362 2.56 -16.98 13.92
N LEU A 363 2.98 -17.10 12.66
CA LEU A 363 2.55 -16.17 11.60
C LEU A 363 1.30 -16.64 10.84
N GLU A 364 0.74 -17.79 11.20
CA GLU A 364 -0.46 -18.34 10.55
C GLU A 364 -1.74 -18.00 11.33
N CYS A 365 -2.84 -17.86 10.60
CA CYS A 365 -4.17 -17.78 11.21
C CYS A 365 -4.57 -19.15 11.79
N PRO A 366 -5.18 -19.18 12.99
CA PRO A 366 -5.56 -20.41 13.67
C PRO A 366 -6.78 -21.09 13.06
#